data_AF-A0A9D2U8V3-F1
#
_entry.id   AF-A0A9D2U8V3-F1
#
_cell.length_a   1.000
_cell.length_b   1.000
_cell.length_c   1.000
_cell.angle_alpha   90.00
_cell.angle_beta   90.00
_cell.angle_gamma   90.00
#
_symmetry.space_group_name_H-M   'P 1'
#
loop_
_entity.id
_entity.type
_entity.pdbx_description
1 polymer ?
#
loop_
_entity_poly.entity_id
_entity_poly.type
_entity_poly.pdbx_seq_one_letter_code
_entity_poly.pdbx_strand_id
1 'polypeptide(L)'
;MSTGGRTATGAGAGAALGAGLGVLIGDSSKAAAIGAGLGALAGGIVGYNWSGIKNDVEQSGAQGLGVDVTEMPDGSLRVNLPSGVSFDSGQAVLKPALTPVLDSVARALRQHPELKAAAIGHTDSTGSLQLNERLSLERANAVRMFLIERDVSASRIAAEGRGPNYPVASNDTAEGRAQNRRVELYLFATQQ
;
A
#
# COMPACT_ATOMS: atom_id res chain seq x y z
N MET A 1 22.45 -22.04 -36.85
CA MET A 1 21.87 -21.01 -35.96
C MET A 1 20.91 -21.76 -35.02
N SER A 2 21.37 -22.32 -33.88
CA SER A 2 21.40 -21.71 -32.53
C SER A 2 20.02 -21.15 -32.13
N THR A 3 19.35 -21.44 -31.03
CA THR A 3 19.60 -22.17 -29.77
C THR A 3 18.22 -22.30 -29.12
N GLY A 4 17.88 -23.44 -28.51
CA GLY A 4 16.66 -23.60 -27.72
C GLY A 4 16.98 -24.29 -26.40
N GLY A 5 17.51 -23.52 -25.44
CA GLY A 5 17.94 -23.99 -24.13
C GLY A 5 16.78 -24.51 -23.27
N ARG A 6 17.06 -25.59 -22.54
CA ARG A 6 16.22 -26.13 -21.48
C ARG A 6 16.20 -25.12 -20.32
N THR A 7 15.03 -24.60 -19.97
CA THR A 7 14.85 -23.91 -18.68
C THR A 7 14.40 -24.95 -17.67
N ALA A 8 15.34 -25.37 -16.82
CA ALA A 8 15.09 -26.23 -15.68
C ALA A 8 14.41 -25.42 -14.58
N THR A 9 13.19 -25.81 -14.22
CA THR A 9 12.46 -25.34 -13.04
C THR A 9 13.15 -25.88 -11.78
N GLY A 10 13.89 -25.01 -11.08
CA GLY A 10 14.41 -25.28 -9.75
C GLY A 10 13.52 -24.62 -8.69
N ALA A 11 12.60 -25.38 -8.09
CA ALA A 11 11.89 -24.95 -6.89
C ALA A 11 12.81 -25.19 -5.67
N GLY A 12 13.44 -24.11 -5.17
CA GLY A 12 14.19 -24.11 -3.93
C GLY A 12 13.28 -23.84 -2.74
N ALA A 13 13.22 -24.78 -1.80
CA ALA A 13 12.44 -24.72 -0.57
C ALA A 13 12.96 -23.65 0.39
N GLY A 14 12.05 -22.81 0.88
CA GLY A 14 12.29 -21.78 1.88
C GLY A 14 10.97 -21.13 2.32
N ALA A 15 10.02 -21.92 2.83
CA ALA A 15 8.74 -21.43 3.33
C ALA A 15 8.80 -21.25 4.85
N ALA A 16 8.90 -19.99 5.30
CA ALA A 16 8.48 -19.60 6.64
C ALA A 16 7.25 -18.68 6.49
N LEU A 17 6.08 -19.32 6.54
CA LEU A 17 4.74 -18.79 6.87
C LEU A 17 4.42 -17.34 6.47
N GLY A 18 3.81 -17.21 5.30
CA GLY A 18 3.15 -15.99 4.82
C GLY A 18 2.44 -16.20 3.46
N ALA A 19 1.82 -17.37 3.25
CA ALA A 19 1.13 -17.69 2.00
C ALA A 19 -0.33 -17.22 2.06
N GLY A 20 -0.55 -15.95 1.70
CA GLY A 20 -1.83 -15.43 1.22
C GLY A 20 -1.75 -15.24 -0.30
N LEU A 21 -2.56 -16.01 -1.02
CA LEU A 21 -2.62 -16.16 -2.49
C LEU A 21 -2.70 -14.83 -3.26
N GLY A 22 -1.77 -14.55 -4.18
CA GLY A 22 -2.00 -13.50 -5.18
C GLY A 22 -0.79 -13.00 -5.97
N VAL A 23 -0.15 -13.86 -6.76
CA VAL A 23 0.56 -13.40 -7.96
C VAL A 23 -0.44 -13.48 -9.11
N LEU A 24 -1.10 -12.37 -9.42
CA LEU A 24 -1.86 -12.22 -10.67
C LEU A 24 -1.16 -11.17 -11.53
N ILE A 25 0.06 -11.48 -11.96
CA ILE A 25 0.67 -10.79 -13.10
C ILE A 25 0.35 -11.62 -14.32
N GLY A 26 -0.66 -11.17 -15.07
CA GLY A 26 -0.86 -11.58 -16.46
C GLY A 26 0.38 -11.23 -17.29
N ASP A 27 0.55 -11.99 -18.36
CA ASP A 27 1.75 -12.20 -19.18
C ASP A 27 2.35 -10.95 -19.86
N SER A 28 2.78 -9.95 -19.09
CA SER A 28 3.43 -8.74 -19.61
C SER A 28 4.42 -8.18 -18.60
N SER A 29 5.68 -8.16 -18.98
CA SER A 29 6.88 -7.84 -18.21
C SER A 29 6.97 -6.39 -17.66
N LYS A 30 5.84 -5.72 -17.41
CA LYS A 30 5.77 -4.31 -16.97
C LYS A 30 4.73 -4.01 -15.87
N ALA A 31 4.02 -4.99 -15.33
CA ALA A 31 3.14 -4.77 -14.18
C ALA A 31 3.88 -5.15 -12.89
N ALA A 32 4.46 -4.16 -12.22
CA ALA A 32 4.88 -4.32 -10.83
C ALA A 32 3.62 -4.35 -9.97
N ALA A 33 2.96 -5.51 -9.91
CA ALA A 33 1.79 -5.71 -9.07
C ALA A 33 2.09 -5.19 -7.66
N ILE A 34 1.19 -4.34 -7.14
CA ILE A 34 1.13 -3.95 -5.73
C ILE A 34 1.61 -5.13 -4.87
N GLY A 35 2.84 -5.01 -4.35
CA GLY A 35 3.82 -6.10 -4.17
C GLY A 35 3.28 -7.45 -3.69
N ALA A 36 3.92 -8.54 -4.12
CA ALA A 36 3.65 -9.92 -3.69
C ALA A 36 3.23 -10.00 -2.20
N GLY A 37 1.93 -10.07 -1.92
CA GLY A 37 1.42 -9.96 -0.54
C GLY A 37 -0.07 -9.61 -0.38
N LEU A 38 -0.72 -8.96 -1.36
CA LEU A 38 -2.13 -8.55 -1.24
C LEU A 38 -3.13 -9.62 -1.69
N GLY A 39 -3.20 -10.71 -0.93
CA GLY A 39 -3.96 -11.91 -1.32
C GLY A 39 -5.48 -11.92 -1.07
N ALA A 40 -6.20 -10.81 -1.25
CA ALA A 40 -7.64 -10.75 -0.94
C ALA A 40 -8.52 -10.04 -1.97
N LEU A 41 -7.95 -9.31 -2.94
CA LEU A 41 -8.73 -8.53 -3.90
C LEU A 41 -8.72 -9.24 -5.26
N ALA A 42 -9.70 -10.12 -5.47
CA ALA A 42 -9.86 -10.83 -6.73
C ALA A 42 -10.09 -9.85 -7.90
N GLY A 43 -9.36 -10.01 -8.99
CA GLY A 43 -9.46 -9.18 -10.21
C GLY A 43 -8.12 -8.56 -10.60
N GLY A 44 -7.76 -8.66 -11.88
CA GLY A 44 -6.56 -8.01 -12.41
C GLY A 44 -6.67 -6.49 -12.31
N ILE A 45 -5.56 -5.82 -12.00
CA ILE A 45 -5.47 -4.36 -12.02
C ILE A 45 -5.58 -3.87 -13.47
N VAL A 46 -6.44 -2.88 -13.69
CA VAL A 46 -6.55 -2.16 -14.96
C VAL A 46 -6.22 -0.68 -14.75
N GLY A 47 -5.67 -0.04 -15.78
CA GLY A 47 -5.36 1.39 -15.73
C GLY A 47 -6.63 2.24 -15.51
N TYR A 48 -6.46 3.37 -14.83
CA TYR A 48 -7.56 4.26 -14.46
C TYR A 48 -7.16 5.73 -14.66
N ASN A 49 -8.13 6.61 -14.95
CA ASN A 49 -7.85 8.04 -15.03
C ASN A 49 -7.84 8.67 -13.63
N TRP A 50 -6.65 8.78 -13.04
CA TRP A 50 -6.48 9.26 -11.67
C TRP A 50 -6.57 10.78 -11.49
N SER A 51 -6.65 11.56 -12.57
CA SER A 51 -6.51 13.02 -12.51
C SER A 51 -7.47 13.68 -11.52
N GLY A 52 -8.75 13.27 -11.51
CA GLY A 52 -9.74 13.81 -10.58
C GLY A 52 -9.45 13.44 -9.12
N ILE A 53 -9.24 12.15 -8.85
CA ILE A 53 -8.96 11.64 -7.51
C ILE A 53 -7.66 12.23 -6.96
N LYS A 54 -6.61 12.32 -7.79
CA LYS A 54 -5.33 12.91 -7.41
C LYS A 54 -5.51 14.37 -6.99
N ASN A 55 -6.22 15.16 -7.81
CA ASN A 55 -6.49 16.56 -7.49
C ASN A 55 -7.30 16.70 -6.19
N ASP A 56 -8.32 15.86 -5.98
CA ASP A 56 -9.13 15.89 -4.77
C ASP A 56 -8.33 15.54 -3.50
N VAL A 57 -7.38 14.61 -3.59
CA VAL A 57 -6.49 14.26 -2.47
C VAL A 57 -5.46 15.37 -2.25
N GLU A 58 -4.90 15.97 -3.30
CA GLU A 58 -3.96 17.08 -3.16
C GLU A 58 -4.63 18.32 -2.53
N GLN A 59 -5.88 18.62 -2.91
CA GLN A 59 -6.66 19.74 -2.35
C GLN A 59 -7.10 19.52 -0.90
N SER A 60 -7.00 18.31 -0.36
CA SER A 60 -7.34 18.04 1.04
C SER A 60 -6.26 18.49 2.03
N GLY A 61 -5.21 19.19 1.56
CA GLY A 61 -4.06 19.58 2.37
C GLY A 61 -2.98 18.50 2.47
N ALA A 62 -3.02 17.47 1.63
CA ALA A 62 -2.05 16.37 1.59
C ALA A 62 -0.59 16.88 1.54
N GLN A 63 -0.29 17.83 0.65
CA GLN A 63 1.06 18.38 0.51
C GLN A 63 1.57 19.05 1.79
N GLY A 64 0.70 19.75 2.53
CA GLY A 64 1.05 20.37 3.81
C GLY A 64 1.40 19.37 4.92
N LEU A 65 1.00 18.11 4.74
CA LEU A 65 1.31 17.00 5.65
C LEU A 65 2.46 16.13 5.13
N GLY A 66 3.06 16.47 3.99
CA GLY A 66 4.06 15.62 3.32
C GLY A 66 3.46 14.32 2.75
N VAL A 67 2.15 14.30 2.49
CA VAL A 67 1.49 13.19 1.79
C VAL A 67 1.71 13.36 0.30
N ASP A 68 2.36 12.37 -0.31
CA ASP A 68 2.61 12.33 -1.75
C ASP A 68 1.57 11.46 -2.45
N VAL A 69 1.07 11.93 -3.59
CA VAL A 69 0.12 11.20 -4.44
C VAL A 69 0.78 10.91 -5.78
N THR A 70 1.06 9.63 -6.07
CA THR A 70 1.85 9.21 -7.23
C THR A 70 1.14 8.12 -7.99
N GLU A 71 0.99 8.28 -9.31
CA GLU A 71 0.57 7.20 -10.18
C GLU A 71 1.74 6.23 -10.38
N MET A 72 1.48 4.95 -10.17
CA MET A 72 2.47 3.89 -10.21
C MET A 72 2.54 3.27 -11.62
N PRO A 73 3.67 2.67 -12.01
CA PRO A 73 3.81 2.05 -13.33
C PRO A 73 2.83 0.92 -13.62
N ASP A 74 2.23 0.31 -12.59
CA ASP A 74 1.22 -0.74 -12.70
C ASP A 74 -0.21 -0.20 -12.90
N GLY A 75 -0.38 1.12 -12.98
CA GLY A 75 -1.67 1.78 -13.16
C GLY A 75 -2.43 2.06 -11.86
N SER A 76 -1.86 1.73 -10.69
CA SER A 76 -2.43 2.11 -9.40
C SER A 76 -2.07 3.55 -9.00
N LEU A 77 -2.86 4.14 -8.10
CA LEU A 77 -2.54 5.41 -7.46
C LEU A 77 -2.07 5.15 -6.03
N ARG A 78 -0.84 5.56 -5.71
CA ARG A 78 -0.29 5.48 -4.36
C ARG A 78 -0.46 6.82 -3.64
N VAL A 79 -1.12 6.79 -2.49
CA VAL A 79 -1.15 7.86 -1.49
C VAL A 79 -0.20 7.47 -0.36
N ASN A 80 0.97 8.12 -0.30
CA ASN A 80 2.00 7.85 0.71
C ASN A 80 1.72 8.66 1.98
N LEU A 81 1.48 7.99 3.11
CA LEU A 81 1.12 8.61 4.39
C LEU A 81 2.31 8.50 5.37
N PRO A 82 3.14 9.56 5.55
CA PRO A 82 4.29 9.50 6.44
C PRO A 82 3.88 9.31 7.90
N SER A 83 4.50 8.37 8.62
CA SER A 83 4.04 8.03 9.98
C SER A 83 4.10 9.21 10.95
N GLY A 84 5.01 10.17 10.80
CA GLY A 84 5.13 11.32 11.72
C GLY A 84 3.91 12.24 11.75
N VAL A 85 3.16 12.30 10.63
CA VAL A 85 1.90 13.04 10.54
C VAL A 85 0.68 12.15 10.72
N SER A 86 0.84 10.84 10.48
CA SER A 86 -0.22 9.85 10.56
C SER A 86 -0.46 9.31 11.97
N PHE A 87 0.60 9.10 12.75
CA PHE A 87 0.58 8.38 14.02
C PHE A 87 1.58 8.99 15.02
N ASP A 88 1.28 8.88 16.31
CA ASP A 88 2.29 9.15 17.34
C ASP A 88 3.26 7.97 17.48
N SER A 89 4.41 8.20 18.10
CA SER A 89 5.48 7.19 18.23
C SER A 89 4.98 5.92 18.94
N GLY A 90 5.21 4.77 18.33
CA GLY A 90 4.76 3.47 18.84
C GLY A 90 3.23 3.26 18.83
N GLN A 91 2.45 4.21 18.30
CA GLN A 91 0.99 4.13 18.24
C GLN A 91 0.51 3.76 16.83
N ALA A 92 -0.70 3.20 16.79
CA ALA A 92 -1.45 2.91 15.56
C ALA A 92 -2.76 3.74 15.46
N VAL A 93 -2.93 4.76 16.30
CA VAL A 93 -4.08 5.67 16.26
C VAL A 93 -3.85 6.78 15.25
N LEU A 94 -4.76 6.92 14.28
CA LEU A 94 -4.68 7.96 13.27
C LEU A 94 -4.83 9.35 13.88
N LYS A 95 -3.98 10.28 13.46
CA LYS A 95 -4.04 11.67 13.88
C LYS A 95 -5.14 12.41 13.13
N PRO A 96 -5.88 13.34 13.78
CA PRO A 96 -6.96 14.08 13.15
C PRO A 96 -6.55 14.85 11.89
N ALA A 97 -5.28 15.27 11.80
CA ALA A 97 -4.72 15.99 10.66
C ALA A 97 -4.86 15.21 9.33
N LEU A 98 -4.85 13.88 9.35
CA LEU A 98 -5.04 13.05 8.15
C LEU A 98 -6.50 12.90 7.72
N THR A 99 -7.45 13.28 8.57
CA THR A 99 -8.89 13.08 8.31
C THR A 99 -9.32 13.62 6.94
N PRO A 100 -8.96 14.85 6.53
CA PRO A 100 -9.35 15.37 5.22
C PRO A 100 -8.79 14.55 4.04
N VAL A 101 -7.56 14.04 4.16
CA VAL A 101 -6.90 13.21 3.14
C VAL A 101 -7.64 11.88 2.99
N LEU A 102 -7.87 11.19 4.11
CA LEU A 102 -8.55 9.90 4.09
C LEU A 102 -10.04 10.03 3.74
N ASP A 103 -10.70 11.13 4.09
CA ASP A 103 -12.08 11.43 3.67
C ASP A 103 -12.17 11.63 2.15
N SER A 104 -11.17 12.27 1.55
CA SER A 104 -11.07 12.41 0.09
C SER A 104 -10.94 11.05 -0.60
N VAL A 105 -10.05 10.19 -0.09
CA VAL A 105 -9.90 8.81 -0.58
C VAL A 105 -11.18 7.99 -0.39
N ALA A 106 -11.83 8.07 0.77
CA ALA A 106 -13.08 7.37 1.02
C ALA A 106 -14.19 7.83 0.08
N ARG A 107 -14.27 9.13 -0.22
CA ARG A 107 -15.20 9.68 -1.20
C ARG A 107 -14.97 9.08 -2.59
N ALA A 108 -13.72 9.04 -3.05
CA ALA A 108 -13.36 8.43 -4.32
C ALA A 108 -13.78 6.95 -4.38
N LEU A 109 -13.48 6.17 -3.34
CA LEU A 109 -13.87 4.75 -3.27
C LEU A 109 -15.41 4.57 -3.27
N ARG A 110 -16.17 5.48 -2.68
CA ARG A 110 -17.65 5.42 -2.72
C ARG A 110 -18.22 5.78 -4.09
N GLN A 111 -17.66 6.80 -4.76
CA GLN A 111 -18.13 7.26 -6.07
C GLN A 111 -17.75 6.31 -7.20
N HIS A 112 -16.68 5.53 -7.02
CA HIS A 112 -16.14 4.62 -8.02
C HIS A 112 -16.14 3.17 -7.50
N PRO A 113 -17.26 2.44 -7.59
CA PRO A 113 -17.41 1.09 -7.03
C PRO A 113 -16.44 0.06 -7.63
N GLU A 114 -15.93 0.30 -8.83
CA GLU A 114 -14.90 -0.49 -9.51
C GLU A 114 -13.51 -0.41 -8.87
N LEU A 115 -13.27 0.61 -8.04
CA LEU A 115 -11.99 0.78 -7.37
C LEU A 115 -11.88 -0.13 -6.14
N LYS A 116 -10.66 -0.53 -5.83
CA LYS A 116 -10.31 -1.20 -4.58
C LYS A 116 -9.12 -0.48 -3.96
N ALA A 117 -8.87 -0.75 -2.69
CA ALA A 117 -7.79 -0.14 -1.94
C ALA A 117 -6.95 -1.18 -1.20
N ALA A 118 -5.66 -0.89 -1.04
CA ALA A 118 -4.76 -1.66 -0.19
C ALA A 118 -3.92 -0.73 0.67
N ALA A 119 -4.02 -0.87 1.98
CA ALA A 119 -3.18 -0.17 2.95
C ALA A 119 -1.99 -1.05 3.34
N ILE A 120 -0.77 -0.56 3.15
CA ILE A 120 0.47 -1.29 3.41
C ILE A 120 1.30 -0.52 4.42
N GLY A 121 1.47 -1.07 5.61
CA GLY A 121 2.25 -0.46 6.68
C GLY A 121 3.73 -0.83 6.58
N HIS A 122 4.59 0.15 6.84
CA HIS A 122 6.04 -0.02 6.91
C HIS A 122 6.60 0.64 8.18
N THR A 123 7.69 0.09 8.69
CA THR A 123 8.48 0.69 9.78
C THR A 123 9.91 0.94 9.31
N ASP A 124 10.68 1.65 10.14
CA ASP A 124 12.14 1.59 10.07
C ASP A 124 12.66 0.33 10.78
N SER A 125 13.98 0.13 10.73
CA SER A 125 14.65 -1.05 11.30
C SER A 125 14.95 -0.96 12.81
N THR A 126 14.45 0.05 13.52
CA THR A 126 14.68 0.21 14.97
C THR A 126 13.76 -0.72 15.76
N GLY A 127 14.29 -1.31 16.83
CA GLY A 127 13.53 -2.23 17.68
C GLY A 127 13.46 -3.66 17.12
N SER A 128 12.61 -4.50 17.74
CA SER A 128 12.49 -5.91 17.34
C SER A 128 11.66 -6.07 16.07
N LEU A 129 12.02 -7.07 15.23
CA LEU A 129 11.27 -7.42 14.03
C LEU A 129 9.78 -7.69 14.31
N GLN A 130 9.49 -8.48 15.34
CA GLN A 130 8.11 -8.81 15.75
C GLN A 130 7.27 -7.59 16.11
N LEU A 131 7.86 -6.62 16.83
CA LEU A 131 7.19 -5.36 17.14
C LEU A 131 6.88 -4.58 15.86
N ASN A 132 7.85 -4.51 14.95
CA ASN A 132 7.72 -3.77 13.71
C ASN A 132 6.69 -4.38 12.75
N GLU A 133 6.68 -5.70 12.61
CA GLU A 133 5.66 -6.43 11.85
C GLU A 133 4.27 -6.15 12.41
N ARG A 134 4.08 -6.31 13.72
CA ARG A 134 2.81 -6.01 14.40
C ARG A 134 2.38 -4.56 14.20
N LEU A 135 3.25 -3.59 14.50
CA LEU A 135 2.94 -2.16 14.42
C LEU A 135 2.61 -1.73 12.99
N SER A 136 3.32 -2.27 12.01
CA SER A 136 3.03 -2.00 10.59
C SER A 136 1.63 -2.47 10.20
N LEU A 137 1.23 -3.66 10.64
CA LEU A 137 -0.11 -4.22 10.37
C LEU A 137 -1.21 -3.46 11.11
N GLU A 138 -0.99 -3.09 12.38
CA GLU A 138 -1.95 -2.29 13.15
C GLU A 138 -2.22 -0.93 12.49
N ARG A 139 -1.17 -0.25 11.99
CA ARG A 139 -1.30 1.03 11.28
C ARG A 139 -2.03 0.90 9.94
N ALA A 140 -1.75 -0.15 9.18
CA ALA A 140 -2.49 -0.45 7.95
C ALA A 140 -3.97 -0.71 8.25
N ASN A 141 -4.26 -1.47 9.31
CA ASN A 141 -5.63 -1.71 9.77
C ASN A 141 -6.32 -0.43 10.24
N ALA A 142 -5.63 0.50 10.89
CA ALA A 142 -6.22 1.77 11.29
C ALA A 142 -6.72 2.58 10.07
N VAL A 143 -5.93 2.64 9.00
CA VAL A 143 -6.35 3.26 7.72
C VAL A 143 -7.55 2.52 7.13
N ARG A 144 -7.52 1.18 7.11
CA ARG A 144 -8.65 0.37 6.63
C ARG A 144 -9.93 0.63 7.42
N MET A 145 -9.85 0.65 8.75
CA MET A 145 -11.01 0.88 9.62
C MET A 145 -11.57 2.28 9.41
N PHE A 146 -10.72 3.30 9.29
CA PHE A 146 -11.16 4.65 8.95
C PHE A 146 -11.99 4.68 7.66
N LEU A 147 -11.52 4.02 6.59
CA LEU A 147 -12.26 3.97 5.32
C LEU A 147 -13.61 3.23 5.47
N ILE A 148 -13.66 2.15 6.26
CA ILE A 148 -14.89 1.42 6.56
C ILE A 148 -15.91 2.31 7.31
N GLU A 149 -15.45 3.10 8.27
CA GLU A 149 -16.27 4.08 8.99
C GLU A 149 -16.84 5.18 8.08
N ARG A 150 -16.31 5.33 6.86
CA ARG A 150 -16.83 6.22 5.80
C ARG A 150 -17.63 5.46 4.75
N ASP A 151 -18.23 4.33 5.12
CA ASP A 151 -19.09 3.49 4.27
C ASP A 151 -18.40 2.87 3.05
N VAL A 152 -17.08 2.69 3.08
CA VAL A 152 -16.39 1.88 2.08
C VAL A 152 -16.48 0.40 2.48
N SER A 153 -16.95 -0.45 1.57
CA SER A 153 -17.06 -1.89 1.86
C SER A 153 -15.72 -2.49 2.30
N ALA A 154 -15.74 -3.19 3.42
CA ALA A 154 -14.59 -3.91 3.98
C ALA A 154 -13.97 -4.93 3.01
N SER A 155 -14.76 -5.47 2.07
CA SER A 155 -14.29 -6.40 1.03
C SER A 155 -13.48 -5.74 -0.09
N ARG A 156 -13.52 -4.41 -0.19
CA ARG A 156 -12.77 -3.63 -1.17
C ARG A 156 -11.46 -3.07 -0.63
N ILE A 157 -11.16 -3.32 0.65
CA ILE A 157 -9.99 -2.76 1.32
C ILE A 157 -9.16 -3.89 1.94
N ALA A 158 -7.97 -4.09 1.41
CA ALA A 158 -6.95 -4.94 2.01
C ALA A 158 -6.05 -4.13 2.98
N ALA A 159 -5.52 -4.81 3.99
CA ALA A 159 -4.52 -4.26 4.90
C ALA A 159 -3.38 -5.27 5.08
N GLU A 160 -2.14 -4.82 4.97
CA GLU A 160 -0.94 -5.64 5.10
C GLU A 160 0.12 -4.89 5.92
N GLY A 161 0.85 -5.60 6.79
CA GLY A 161 2.01 -5.07 7.49
C GLY A 161 3.29 -5.68 6.93
N ARG A 162 4.24 -4.85 6.52
CA ARG A 162 5.52 -5.28 5.93
C ARG A 162 6.73 -5.06 6.84
N GLY A 163 6.51 -4.53 8.04
CA GLY A 163 7.58 -4.22 9.00
C GLY A 163 8.71 -3.42 8.34
N PRO A 164 9.98 -3.74 8.63
CA PRO A 164 11.15 -3.03 8.12
C PRO A 164 11.67 -3.58 6.78
N ASN A 165 11.02 -4.59 6.20
CA ASN A 165 11.58 -5.42 5.13
C ASN A 165 11.65 -4.73 3.74
N TYR A 166 10.96 -3.60 3.58
CA TYR A 166 10.86 -2.86 2.31
C TYR A 166 11.20 -1.38 2.52
N PRO A 167 12.47 -1.06 2.84
CA PRO A 167 12.92 0.32 3.01
C PRO A 167 12.95 1.05 1.66
N VAL A 168 12.54 2.31 1.66
CA VAL A 168 12.64 3.23 0.51
C VAL A 168 13.84 4.17 0.65
N ALA A 169 14.47 4.19 1.83
CA ALA A 169 15.65 4.97 2.13
C ALA A 169 16.55 4.23 3.13
N SER A 170 17.79 4.71 3.33
CA SER A 170 18.71 4.11 4.30
C SER A 170 18.11 4.14 5.71
N ASN A 171 18.25 3.04 6.46
CA ASN A 171 17.90 3.02 7.89
C ASN A 171 19.01 3.57 8.79
N ASP A 172 20.17 3.91 8.23
CA ASP A 172 21.32 4.38 8.99
C ASP A 172 21.15 5.85 9.39
N THR A 173 20.39 6.64 8.60
CA THR A 173 20.12 8.06 8.86
C THR A 173 18.75 8.29 9.50
N ALA A 174 18.61 9.37 10.29
CA ALA A 174 17.34 9.70 10.92
C ALA A 174 16.27 10.06 9.88
N GLU A 175 16.69 10.74 8.81
CA GLU A 175 15.88 11.15 7.68
C GLU A 175 15.36 9.94 6.90
N GLY A 176 16.24 8.97 6.61
CA GLY A 176 15.86 7.77 5.88
C GLY A 176 14.94 6.85 6.72
N ARG A 177 15.18 6.74 8.03
CA ARG A 177 14.22 6.08 8.94
C ARG A 177 12.85 6.78 8.94
N ALA A 178 12.82 8.11 8.91
CA ALA A 178 11.56 8.85 8.83
C ALA A 178 10.79 8.56 7.53
N GLN A 179 11.49 8.42 6.40
CA GLN A 179 10.89 8.03 5.12
C GLN A 179 10.40 6.56 5.13
N ASN A 180 11.11 5.66 5.81
CA ASN A 180 10.72 4.24 5.90
C ASN A 180 9.46 4.04 6.75
N ARG A 181 9.25 4.85 7.80
CA ARG A 181 8.04 4.83 8.61
C ARG A 181 6.87 5.47 7.84
N ARG A 182 6.08 4.67 7.13
CA ARG A 182 4.96 5.15 6.30
C ARG A 182 3.85 4.11 6.21
N VAL A 183 2.67 4.56 5.82
CA VAL A 183 1.62 3.69 5.28
C VAL A 183 1.39 4.08 3.83
N GLU A 184 1.50 3.11 2.93
CA GLU A 184 1.18 3.32 1.52
C GLU A 184 -0.25 2.86 1.27
N LEU A 185 -1.11 3.77 0.83
CA LEU A 185 -2.48 3.45 0.44
C LEU A 185 -2.58 3.44 -1.08
N TYR A 186 -2.72 2.25 -1.65
CA TYR A 186 -2.89 2.07 -3.09
C TYR A 186 -4.38 2.04 -3.43
N LEU A 187 -4.78 2.78 -4.45
CA LEU A 187 -6.07 2.65 -5.12
C LEU A 187 -5.84 2.02 -6.49
N PHE A 188 -6.71 1.12 -6.90
CA PHE A 188 -6.61 0.46 -8.20
C PHE A 188 -7.97 0.02 -8.70
N ALA A 189 -8.15 0.07 -10.02
CA ALA A 189 -9.36 -0.44 -10.66
C ALA A 189 -9.20 -1.94 -10.93
N THR A 190 -10.27 -2.71 -10.72
CA THR A 190 -10.31 -4.11 -11.14
C THR A 190 -11.29 -4.30 -12.28
N GLN A 191 -10.98 -5.18 -13.22
CA GLN A 191 -11.95 -5.63 -14.21
C GLN A 191 -13.15 -6.28 -13.50
N GLN A 192 -14.36 -5.79 -13.77
CA GLN A 192 -15.61 -6.35 -13.22
C GLN A 192 -15.91 -7.73 -13.80
#